data_AF-A0A350UWU7-F1
#
_entry.id   AF-A0A350UWU7-F1
#
_cell.length_a   1.000
_cell.length_b   1.000
_cell.length_c   1.000
_cell.angle_alpha   90.00
_cell.angle_beta   90.00
_cell.angle_gamma   90.00
#
_symmetry.space_group_name_H-M   'P 1'
#
loop_
_entity.id
_entity.type
_entity.pdbx_description
1 polymer ?
#
loop_
_entity_poly.entity_id
_entity_poly.type
_entity_poly.pdbx_seq_one_letter_code
_entity_poly.pdbx_strand_id
1 'polypeptide(L)'
;MACRRLLTISVLVFTGFLFCQAEASECPPIESKGVKVEAWMSKRYGKNLREVRKEFGAMGNTRVTLWVYPAENPSKTVAIGRCVPAYIARHTLRKAIEYSGGVNALVHQGFISSHWIGVGTSLFAEDSLQSITPDQLARLMDSSLDTHQFQSLYRQLTVQSDKVKAFGLTLDNPKLMKDFNRE
;
A
#
# COMPACT_ATOMS: atom_id res chain seq x y z
N MET A 1 -35.77 64.35 -26.84
CA MET A 1 -35.86 62.95 -26.33
C MET A 1 -34.50 62.29 -26.55
N ALA A 2 -33.69 62.19 -25.49
CA ALA A 2 -32.37 61.60 -25.54
C ALA A 2 -32.46 60.15 -25.06
N CYS A 3 -32.27 59.20 -25.99
CA CYS A 3 -32.26 57.76 -25.70
C CYS A 3 -30.86 57.35 -25.22
N ARG A 4 -30.70 57.23 -23.90
CA ARG A 4 -29.45 56.93 -23.21
C ARG A 4 -29.18 55.42 -23.32
N ARG A 5 -28.18 55.03 -24.11
CA ARG A 5 -27.73 53.64 -24.26
C ARG A 5 -27.12 53.13 -22.95
N LEU A 6 -27.77 52.19 -22.28
CA LEU A 6 -27.18 51.40 -21.20
C LEU A 6 -26.40 50.23 -21.81
N LEU A 7 -25.08 50.30 -21.74
CA LEU A 7 -24.17 49.20 -22.02
C LEU A 7 -24.13 48.31 -20.77
N THR A 8 -24.90 47.23 -20.78
CA THR A 8 -24.79 46.16 -19.77
C THR A 8 -23.60 45.27 -20.11
N ILE A 9 -22.50 45.44 -19.39
CA ILE A 9 -21.36 44.50 -19.41
C ILE A 9 -21.79 43.30 -18.56
N SER A 10 -22.22 42.22 -19.21
CA SER A 10 -22.46 40.93 -18.55
C SER A 10 -21.12 40.24 -18.32
N VAL A 11 -20.59 40.34 -17.10
CA VAL A 11 -19.43 39.58 -16.67
C VAL A 11 -19.87 38.14 -16.41
N LEU A 12 -19.65 37.26 -17.39
CA LEU A 12 -19.79 35.81 -17.24
C LEU A 12 -18.63 35.30 -16.38
N VAL A 13 -18.87 35.18 -15.09
CA VAL A 13 -17.98 34.47 -14.16
C VAL A 13 -18.09 32.98 -14.47
N PHE A 14 -17.16 32.46 -15.26
CA PHE A 14 -16.96 31.02 -15.44
C PHE A 14 -16.42 30.45 -14.12
N THR A 15 -17.31 30.02 -13.22
CA THR A 15 -16.96 29.16 -12.09
C THR A 15 -16.70 27.75 -12.60
N GLY A 16 -15.54 27.57 -13.25
CA GLY A 16 -14.99 26.25 -13.53
C GLY A 16 -14.56 25.60 -12.22
N PHE A 17 -15.50 24.97 -11.51
CA PHE A 17 -15.15 23.93 -10.53
C PHE A 17 -14.63 22.73 -11.32
N LEU A 18 -13.35 22.78 -11.71
CA LEU A 18 -12.57 21.61 -12.05
C LEU A 18 -12.44 20.78 -10.77
N PHE A 19 -13.41 19.90 -10.55
CA PHE A 19 -13.24 18.75 -9.68
C PHE A 19 -12.17 17.86 -10.31
N CYS A 20 -10.90 18.11 -9.96
CA CYS A 20 -9.83 17.17 -10.21
C CYS A 20 -10.03 16.01 -9.21
N GLN A 21 -10.95 15.09 -9.53
CA GLN A 21 -10.85 13.76 -8.95
C GLN A 21 -9.57 13.16 -9.53
N ALA A 22 -8.55 13.01 -8.71
CA ALA A 22 -7.40 12.20 -9.07
C ALA A 22 -7.90 10.76 -9.22
N GLU A 23 -8.38 10.41 -10.42
CA GLU A 23 -8.61 9.01 -10.77
C GLU A 23 -7.31 8.27 -10.49
N ALA A 24 -7.41 7.15 -9.75
CA ALA A 24 -6.27 6.33 -9.44
C ALA A 24 -5.63 5.92 -10.78
N SER A 25 -4.48 6.53 -11.10
CA SER A 25 -3.86 6.35 -12.42
C SER A 25 -3.74 4.88 -12.75
N GLU A 26 -4.10 4.51 -13.98
CA GLU A 26 -4.12 3.13 -14.45
C GLU A 26 -2.77 2.46 -14.19
N CYS A 27 -2.81 1.21 -13.73
CA CYS A 27 -1.58 0.48 -13.45
C CYS A 27 -0.92 0.08 -14.78
N PRO A 28 0.33 0.50 -15.05
CA PRO A 28 1.02 0.11 -16.26
C PRO A 28 1.26 -1.41 -16.28
N PRO A 29 1.44 -2.01 -17.48
CA PRO A 29 1.78 -3.42 -17.61
C PRO A 29 3.03 -3.77 -16.79
N ILE A 30 3.05 -4.96 -16.19
CA ILE A 30 4.11 -5.35 -15.25
C ILE A 30 5.49 -5.45 -15.92
N GLU A 31 5.53 -5.74 -17.20
CA GLU A 31 6.72 -5.79 -18.05
C GLU A 31 7.37 -4.41 -18.18
N SER A 32 6.57 -3.34 -18.13
CA SER A 32 7.08 -1.96 -18.21
C SER A 32 7.58 -1.44 -16.86
N LYS A 33 7.01 -1.95 -15.76
CA LYS A 33 7.36 -1.53 -14.40
C LYS A 33 7.26 -2.70 -13.41
N GLY A 34 8.36 -3.41 -13.23
CA GLY A 34 8.44 -4.52 -12.28
C GLY A 34 8.21 -4.12 -10.82
N VAL A 35 7.82 -5.10 -9.99
CA VAL A 35 7.61 -4.91 -8.56
C VAL A 35 8.94 -4.89 -7.82
N LYS A 36 9.17 -3.85 -7.01
CA LYS A 36 10.29 -3.83 -6.06
C LYS A 36 9.87 -4.55 -4.77
N VAL A 37 10.57 -5.60 -4.39
CA VAL A 37 10.32 -6.36 -3.16
C VAL A 37 11.47 -6.11 -2.19
N GLU A 38 11.14 -5.55 -1.03
CA GLU A 38 12.08 -5.20 0.03
C GLU A 38 11.69 -5.96 1.30
N ALA A 39 12.58 -6.82 1.78
CA ALA A 39 12.22 -7.76 2.84
C ALA A 39 13.31 -7.92 3.90
N TRP A 40 12.90 -7.80 5.17
CA TRP A 40 13.71 -8.17 6.33
C TRP A 40 13.45 -9.63 6.68
N MET A 41 14.51 -10.41 6.78
CA MET A 41 14.48 -11.85 7.06
C MET A 41 14.97 -12.13 8.47
N SER A 42 14.43 -13.17 9.10
CA SER A 42 14.89 -13.68 10.38
C SER A 42 16.38 -14.04 10.30
N LYS A 43 17.11 -13.80 11.39
CA LYS A 43 18.58 -13.95 11.45
C LYS A 43 19.08 -15.33 11.05
N ARG A 44 18.28 -16.37 11.32
CA ARG A 44 18.58 -17.76 10.96
C ARG A 44 18.83 -17.98 9.45
N TYR A 45 18.27 -17.14 8.60
CA TYR A 45 18.42 -17.24 7.14
C TYR A 45 19.59 -16.45 6.57
N GLY A 46 20.37 -15.75 7.41
CA GLY A 46 21.46 -14.89 6.95
C GLY A 46 22.52 -15.62 6.11
N LYS A 47 22.78 -16.91 6.38
CA LYS A 47 23.74 -17.72 5.61
C LYS A 47 23.22 -18.12 4.22
N ASN A 48 21.89 -18.15 4.02
CA ASN A 48 21.26 -18.64 2.80
C ASN A 48 20.62 -17.51 1.98
N LEU A 49 21.00 -16.25 2.23
CA LEU A 49 20.32 -15.07 1.66
C LEU A 49 20.27 -15.07 0.12
N ARG A 50 21.26 -15.68 -0.54
CA ARG A 50 21.28 -15.81 -2.01
C ARG A 50 20.17 -16.72 -2.52
N GLU A 51 19.93 -17.84 -1.86
CA GLU A 51 18.86 -18.79 -2.21
C GLU A 51 17.50 -18.17 -1.93
N VAL A 52 17.33 -17.58 -0.73
CA VAL A 52 16.11 -16.87 -0.35
C VAL A 52 15.79 -15.76 -1.36
N ARG A 53 16.79 -14.99 -1.83
CA ARG A 53 16.58 -13.96 -2.86
C ARG A 53 16.06 -14.53 -4.18
N LYS A 54 16.57 -15.69 -4.61
CA LYS A 54 16.07 -16.36 -5.82
C LYS A 54 14.62 -16.79 -5.64
N GLU A 55 14.27 -17.34 -4.48
CA GLU A 55 12.91 -17.74 -4.18
C GLU A 55 11.94 -16.56 -4.20
N PHE A 56 12.25 -15.45 -3.53
CA PHE A 56 11.43 -14.23 -3.61
C PHE A 56 11.24 -13.74 -5.05
N GLY A 57 12.26 -13.90 -5.90
CA GLY A 57 12.23 -13.47 -7.30
C GLY A 57 11.65 -14.49 -8.28
N ALA A 58 11.19 -15.65 -7.82
CA ALA A 58 10.79 -16.77 -8.68
C ALA A 58 9.61 -16.44 -9.62
N MET A 59 8.79 -15.45 -9.25
CA MET A 59 7.61 -15.04 -10.01
C MET A 59 7.94 -14.14 -11.23
N GLY A 60 9.20 -13.73 -11.39
CA GLY A 60 9.60 -12.82 -12.47
C GLY A 60 9.07 -11.39 -12.29
N ASN A 61 9.54 -10.46 -13.12
CA ASN A 61 9.19 -9.03 -13.06
C ASN A 61 9.33 -8.40 -11.67
N THR A 62 10.28 -8.90 -10.87
CA THR A 62 10.56 -8.42 -9.51
C THR A 62 12.02 -8.02 -9.36
N ARG A 63 12.26 -6.91 -8.64
CA ARG A 63 13.59 -6.55 -8.12
C ARG A 63 13.60 -6.78 -6.61
N VAL A 64 14.37 -7.77 -6.17
CA VAL A 64 14.37 -8.21 -4.76
C VAL A 64 15.60 -7.69 -4.01
N THR A 65 15.36 -6.97 -2.91
CA THR A 65 16.36 -6.60 -1.92
C THR A 65 16.02 -7.26 -0.59
N LEU A 66 16.98 -8.00 -0.02
CA LEU A 66 16.80 -8.68 1.26
C LEU A 66 17.81 -8.13 2.27
N TRP A 67 17.36 -7.96 3.51
CA TRP A 67 18.21 -7.69 4.67
C TRP A 67 18.02 -8.76 5.74
N VAL A 68 19.02 -8.92 6.58
CA VAL A 68 18.96 -9.81 7.74
C VAL A 68 18.64 -8.98 8.96
N TYR A 69 17.58 -9.33 9.68
CA TYR A 69 17.22 -8.64 10.91
C TYR A 69 18.28 -8.91 12.00
N PRO A 70 18.74 -7.89 12.76
CA PRO A 70 19.82 -8.08 13.74
C PRO A 70 19.46 -9.01 14.91
N ALA A 71 18.18 -9.01 15.31
CA ALA A 71 17.63 -9.88 16.35
C ALA A 71 17.08 -11.19 15.76
N GLU A 72 16.17 -11.90 16.45
CA GLU A 72 15.70 -13.21 15.95
C GLU A 72 14.78 -13.09 14.73
N ASN A 73 13.65 -12.39 14.90
CA ASN A 73 12.62 -12.24 13.88
C ASN A 73 12.32 -10.74 13.66
N PRO A 74 12.09 -10.32 12.41
CA PRO A 74 11.62 -8.97 12.08
C PRO A 74 10.15 -8.79 12.50
N SER A 75 9.56 -7.62 12.18
CA SER A 75 8.12 -7.44 12.32
C SER A 75 7.35 -8.44 11.43
N LYS A 76 6.08 -8.68 11.74
CA LYS A 76 5.18 -9.51 10.91
C LYS A 76 4.29 -8.65 10.01
N THR A 77 4.81 -7.50 9.61
CA THR A 77 4.13 -6.50 8.80
C THR A 77 4.42 -6.70 7.33
N VAL A 78 3.38 -6.65 6.48
CA VAL A 78 3.52 -6.69 5.02
C VAL A 78 2.74 -5.55 4.35
N ALA A 79 3.44 -4.79 3.52
CA ALA A 79 2.89 -3.69 2.73
C ALA A 79 2.86 -4.08 1.25
N ILE A 80 1.72 -3.96 0.58
CA ILE A 80 1.56 -4.37 -0.83
C ILE A 80 0.95 -3.21 -1.63
N GLY A 81 1.70 -2.69 -2.59
CA GLY A 81 1.25 -1.60 -3.46
C GLY A 81 0.07 -1.98 -4.36
N ARG A 82 -0.70 -0.96 -4.75
CA ARG A 82 -1.96 -1.11 -5.52
C ARG A 82 -1.81 -1.73 -6.92
N CYS A 83 -0.62 -1.70 -7.50
CA CYS A 83 -0.33 -2.25 -8.84
C CYS A 83 0.45 -3.56 -8.78
N VAL A 84 0.54 -4.20 -7.61
CA VAL A 84 1.16 -5.52 -7.48
C VAL A 84 0.19 -6.61 -7.95
N PRO A 85 0.55 -7.46 -8.90
CA PRO A 85 -0.28 -8.61 -9.29
C PRO A 85 -0.51 -9.60 -8.14
N ALA A 86 -1.70 -10.21 -8.08
CA ALA A 86 -2.05 -11.14 -7.00
C ALA A 86 -1.09 -12.33 -6.87
N TYR A 87 -0.54 -12.83 -7.98
CA TYR A 87 0.39 -13.96 -7.95
C TYR A 87 1.72 -13.60 -7.27
N ILE A 88 2.26 -12.39 -7.54
CA ILE A 88 3.47 -11.87 -6.87
C ILE A 88 3.16 -11.63 -5.39
N ALA A 89 2.05 -10.97 -5.09
CA ALA A 89 1.63 -10.68 -3.72
C ALA A 89 1.49 -11.94 -2.87
N ARG A 90 0.74 -12.95 -3.35
CA ARG A 90 0.55 -14.25 -2.67
C ARG A 90 1.88 -14.97 -2.47
N HIS A 91 2.74 -14.97 -3.49
CA HIS A 91 4.07 -15.56 -3.37
C HIS A 91 4.90 -14.87 -2.28
N THR A 92 4.92 -13.53 -2.26
CA THR A 92 5.63 -12.77 -1.23
C THR A 92 5.05 -13.00 0.16
N LEU A 93 3.73 -13.13 0.32
CA LEU A 93 3.10 -13.47 1.60
C LEU A 93 3.56 -14.84 2.11
N ARG A 94 3.64 -15.88 1.25
CA ARG A 94 4.19 -17.20 1.64
C ARG A 94 5.62 -17.08 2.13
N LYS A 95 6.44 -16.31 1.40
CA LYS A 95 7.84 -16.11 1.76
C LYS A 95 8.01 -15.28 3.03
N ALA A 96 7.11 -14.35 3.31
CA ALA A 96 7.06 -13.63 4.59
C ALA A 96 6.73 -14.57 5.76
N ILE A 97 5.76 -15.48 5.59
CA ILE A 97 5.43 -16.48 6.60
C ILE A 97 6.65 -17.37 6.92
N GLU A 98 7.36 -17.80 5.88
CA GLU A 98 8.52 -18.69 6.02
C GLU A 98 9.75 -17.98 6.60
N TYR A 99 10.10 -16.81 6.06
CA TYR A 99 11.39 -16.17 6.30
C TYR A 99 11.37 -14.98 7.25
N SER A 100 10.20 -14.41 7.55
CA SER A 100 10.03 -13.25 8.45
C SER A 100 9.25 -13.59 9.74
N GLY A 101 8.85 -14.86 9.92
CA GLY A 101 8.17 -15.31 11.13
C GLY A 101 6.65 -15.10 11.16
N GLY A 102 6.05 -14.74 10.03
CA GLY A 102 4.59 -14.62 9.87
C GLY A 102 4.12 -13.31 9.24
N VAL A 103 2.80 -13.20 9.08
CA VAL A 103 2.10 -11.98 8.68
C VAL A 103 0.92 -11.78 9.61
N ASN A 104 0.87 -10.66 10.33
CA ASN A 104 -0.24 -10.31 11.22
C ASN A 104 -0.70 -8.85 11.08
N ALA A 105 -0.02 -8.06 10.26
CA ALA A 105 -0.37 -6.67 10.02
C ALA A 105 -0.13 -6.29 8.56
N LEU A 106 -1.05 -5.50 8.01
CA LEU A 106 -0.99 -4.95 6.65
C LEU A 106 -0.91 -3.43 6.67
N VAL A 107 -0.39 -2.84 5.61
CA VAL A 107 -0.22 -1.38 5.47
C VAL A 107 -1.17 -0.85 4.41
N HIS A 108 -1.84 0.25 4.70
CA HIS A 108 -2.72 0.89 3.72
C HIS A 108 -1.93 1.36 2.47
N GLN A 109 -2.51 1.09 1.30
CA GLN A 109 -1.82 1.29 0.00
C GLN A 109 -1.51 2.74 -0.33
N GLY A 110 -2.24 3.68 0.27
CA GLY A 110 -2.00 5.12 0.11
C GLY A 110 -0.67 5.58 0.72
N PHE A 111 -0.03 4.79 1.58
CA PHE A 111 1.22 5.15 2.26
C PHE A 111 2.48 4.62 1.57
N ILE A 112 2.33 3.93 0.43
CA ILE A 112 3.41 3.19 -0.22
C ILE A 112 3.37 3.35 -1.74
N SER A 113 4.50 3.08 -2.38
CA SER A 113 4.59 3.10 -3.84
C SER A 113 3.76 1.97 -4.47
N SER A 114 3.16 2.24 -5.64
CA SER A 114 2.19 1.34 -6.27
C SER A 114 2.78 -0.01 -6.72
N HIS A 115 4.08 -0.07 -7.06
CA HIS A 115 4.77 -1.28 -7.53
C HIS A 115 5.83 -1.72 -6.51
N TRP A 116 5.47 -1.71 -5.23
CA TRP A 116 6.38 -2.02 -4.14
C TRP A 116 5.74 -2.97 -3.15
N ILE A 117 6.56 -3.87 -2.60
CA ILE A 117 6.21 -4.73 -1.47
C ILE A 117 7.27 -4.57 -0.38
N GLY A 118 6.81 -4.32 0.83
CA GLY A 118 7.64 -4.32 2.04
C GLY A 118 7.30 -5.50 2.93
N VAL A 119 8.31 -6.23 3.41
CA VAL A 119 8.13 -7.36 4.32
C VAL A 119 9.00 -7.19 5.56
N GLY A 120 8.42 -7.39 6.73
CA GLY A 120 9.14 -7.41 8.00
C GLY A 120 9.75 -6.08 8.41
N THR A 121 9.24 -4.99 7.84
CA THR A 121 9.71 -3.65 8.13
C THR A 121 9.02 -3.03 9.35
N SER A 122 9.78 -2.29 10.16
CA SER A 122 9.27 -1.45 11.25
C SER A 122 9.22 0.04 10.86
N LEU A 123 9.26 0.35 9.56
CA LEU A 123 9.25 1.73 9.04
C LEU A 123 7.91 2.45 9.24
N PHE A 124 6.82 1.71 9.40
CA PHE A 124 5.47 2.27 9.48
C PHE A 124 5.06 2.47 10.94
N ALA A 125 4.51 3.64 11.24
CA ALA A 125 3.88 3.91 12.52
C ALA A 125 2.68 2.97 12.73
N GLU A 126 2.41 2.59 13.98
CA GLU A 126 1.37 1.61 14.36
C GLU A 126 -0.02 1.99 13.82
N ASP A 127 -0.32 3.28 13.79
CA ASP A 127 -1.55 3.87 13.24
C ASP A 127 -1.61 3.87 11.70
N SER A 128 -0.62 3.27 11.02
CA SER A 128 -0.62 2.98 9.57
C SER A 128 -0.92 1.51 9.29
N LEU A 129 -0.91 0.69 10.34
CA LEU A 129 -1.03 -0.76 10.28
C LEU A 129 -2.46 -1.17 10.59
N GLN A 130 -2.92 -2.21 9.92
CA GLN A 130 -4.13 -2.93 10.30
C GLN A 130 -3.78 -4.37 10.63
N SER A 131 -4.11 -4.78 11.85
CA SER A 131 -3.97 -6.18 12.26
C SER A 131 -4.95 -7.06 11.47
N ILE A 132 -4.47 -8.23 11.06
CA ILE A 132 -5.30 -9.21 10.37
C ILE A 132 -5.32 -10.55 11.13
N THR A 133 -6.43 -11.26 11.01
CA THR A 133 -6.56 -12.64 11.53
C THR A 133 -5.96 -13.65 10.57
N PRO A 134 -5.67 -14.89 11.03
CA PRO A 134 -5.27 -15.99 10.15
C PRO A 134 -6.28 -16.25 9.02
N ASP A 135 -7.59 -16.14 9.28
CA ASP A 135 -8.63 -16.34 8.27
C ASP A 135 -8.62 -15.23 7.21
N GLN A 136 -8.39 -13.97 7.62
CA GLN A 136 -8.24 -12.86 6.68
C GLN A 136 -6.98 -13.04 5.82
N LEU A 137 -5.87 -13.51 6.41
CA LEU A 137 -4.67 -13.87 5.65
C LEU A 137 -4.96 -15.02 4.68
N ALA A 138 -5.68 -16.06 5.10
CA ALA A 138 -6.05 -17.18 4.25
C ALA A 138 -6.90 -16.74 3.04
N ARG A 139 -7.83 -15.79 3.24
CA ARG A 139 -8.60 -15.18 2.14
C ARG A 139 -7.73 -14.46 1.12
N LEU A 140 -6.69 -13.74 1.56
CA LEU A 140 -5.72 -13.12 0.64
C LEU A 140 -4.89 -14.16 -0.13
N MET A 141 -4.72 -15.35 0.45
CA MET A 141 -3.97 -16.46 -0.14
C MET A 141 -4.78 -17.30 -1.14
N ASP A 142 -6.11 -17.11 -1.20
CA ASP A 142 -7.01 -17.83 -2.12
C ASP A 142 -6.59 -17.59 -3.58
N SER A 143 -6.28 -18.67 -4.29
CA SER A 143 -5.83 -18.65 -5.69
C SER A 143 -6.94 -18.34 -6.69
N SER A 144 -8.21 -18.46 -6.30
CA SER A 144 -9.36 -18.13 -7.15
C SER A 144 -9.51 -16.62 -7.40
N LEU A 145 -8.94 -15.79 -6.52
CA LEU A 145 -8.98 -14.34 -6.67
C LEU A 145 -8.08 -13.88 -7.82
N ASP A 146 -8.63 -13.11 -8.75
CA ASP A 146 -7.85 -12.35 -9.71
C ASP A 146 -7.14 -11.15 -9.04
N THR A 147 -6.33 -10.41 -9.81
CA THR A 147 -5.61 -9.25 -9.29
C THR A 147 -6.54 -8.15 -8.78
N HIS A 148 -7.65 -7.88 -9.46
CA HIS A 148 -8.58 -6.84 -9.06
C HIS A 148 -9.30 -7.22 -7.74
N GLN A 149 -9.76 -8.45 -7.63
CA GLN A 149 -10.39 -9.01 -6.44
C GLN A 149 -9.44 -9.06 -5.26
N PHE A 150 -8.19 -9.51 -5.47
CA PHE A 150 -7.14 -9.49 -4.44
C PHE A 150 -6.91 -8.07 -3.93
N GLN A 151 -6.74 -7.11 -4.85
CA GLN A 151 -6.48 -5.70 -4.50
C GLN A 151 -7.68 -5.07 -3.78
N SER A 152 -8.91 -5.44 -4.16
CA SER A 152 -10.13 -5.02 -3.47
C SER A 152 -10.18 -5.55 -2.04
N LEU A 153 -9.91 -6.84 -1.84
CA LEU A 153 -9.82 -7.45 -0.51
C LEU A 153 -8.71 -6.80 0.33
N TYR A 154 -7.54 -6.55 -0.24
CA TYR A 154 -6.44 -5.89 0.46
C TYR A 154 -6.85 -4.50 0.98
N ARG A 155 -7.54 -3.70 0.17
CA ARG A 155 -8.07 -2.39 0.59
C ARG A 155 -9.07 -2.52 1.73
N GLN A 156 -9.97 -3.49 1.68
CA GLN A 156 -10.94 -3.74 2.75
C GLN A 156 -10.25 -4.11 4.07
N LEU A 157 -9.15 -4.85 4.01
CA LEU A 157 -8.38 -5.26 5.19
C LEU A 157 -7.42 -4.19 5.72
N THR A 158 -7.27 -3.06 5.02
CA THR A 158 -6.33 -1.99 5.39
C THR A 158 -6.98 -0.65 5.67
N VAL A 159 -8.31 -0.61 5.79
CA VAL A 159 -9.05 0.61 6.15
C VAL A 159 -8.55 1.15 7.48
N GLN A 160 -8.22 2.45 7.51
CA GLN A 160 -7.72 3.12 8.71
C GLN A 160 -8.88 3.56 9.61
N SER A 161 -8.65 3.56 10.92
CA SER A 161 -9.61 4.10 11.89
C SER A 161 -9.70 5.62 11.76
N ASP A 162 -10.90 6.17 11.89
CA ASP A 162 -11.14 7.63 11.94
C ASP A 162 -10.48 8.29 13.15
N LYS A 163 -10.22 7.50 14.20
CA LYS A 163 -9.56 7.96 15.43
C LYS A 163 -8.29 7.16 15.70
N VAL A 164 -7.25 7.85 16.18
CA VAL A 164 -5.98 7.26 16.59
C VAL A 164 -5.67 7.64 18.04
N LYS A 165 -4.95 6.75 18.74
CA LYS A 165 -4.43 7.06 20.08
C LYS A 165 -3.05 7.68 19.94
N ALA A 166 -2.88 8.92 20.36
CA ALA A 166 -1.60 9.61 20.35
C ALA A 166 -1.50 10.50 21.59
N PHE A 167 -0.32 10.51 22.24
CA PHE A 167 -0.06 11.32 23.45
C PHE A 167 -1.07 11.08 24.59
N GLY A 168 -1.58 9.85 24.73
CA GLY A 168 -2.60 9.51 25.73
C GLY A 168 -4.02 10.01 25.41
N LEU A 169 -4.22 10.64 24.25
CA LEU A 169 -5.52 11.16 23.79
C LEU A 169 -6.06 10.32 22.63
N THR A 170 -7.38 10.37 22.43
CA THR A 170 -8.03 9.84 21.22
C THR A 170 -8.30 11.02 20.27
N LEU A 171 -7.54 11.09 19.18
CA LEU A 171 -7.54 12.20 18.23
C LEU A 171 -8.10 11.75 16.87
N ASP A 172 -8.53 12.70 16.05
CA ASP A 172 -8.82 12.43 14.64
C ASP A 172 -7.57 11.92 13.92
N ASN A 173 -7.75 10.95 13.04
CA ASN A 173 -6.65 10.39 12.27
C ASN A 173 -6.16 11.46 11.27
N PRO A 174 -4.94 12.01 11.47
CA PRO A 174 -4.44 13.07 10.60
C PRO A 174 -4.35 12.63 9.13
N LYS A 175 -4.17 11.33 8.88
CA LYS A 175 -4.06 10.75 7.53
C LYS A 175 -5.39 10.75 6.76
N LEU A 176 -6.51 10.90 7.48
CA LEU A 176 -7.86 10.98 6.89
C LEU A 176 -8.38 12.43 6.86
N MET A 177 -7.64 13.39 7.40
CA MET A 177 -8.04 14.80 7.39
C MET A 177 -7.88 15.40 5.99
N LYS A 178 -8.92 16.10 5.51
CA LYS A 178 -8.97 16.71 4.18
C LYS A 178 -7.90 17.79 3.95
N ASP A 179 -7.41 18.40 5.01
CA ASP A 179 -6.43 19.50 4.95
C ASP A 179 -4.98 19.01 4.96
N PHE A 180 -4.72 17.76 5.38
CA PHE A 180 -3.37 17.18 5.44
C PHE A 180 -2.86 16.69 4.07
N ASN A 181 -3.76 16.50 3.11
CA ASN A 181 -3.45 16.03 1.75
C ASN A 181 -3.36 17.18 0.71
N ARG A 182 -3.24 18.43 1.19
CA ARG A 182 -3.08 19.65 0.38
C ARG A 182 -1.63 20.16 0.46
N GLU A 183 -0.68 19.40 -0.07
CA GLU A 183 0.67 19.89 -0.37
C GLU A 183 1.13 19.38 -1.74
#